data_AF-A0AB74EWD8-F1
#
_entry.id   AF-A0AB74EWD8-F1
#
_cell.length_a   1.000
_cell.length_b   1.000
_cell.length_c   1.000
_cell.angle_alpha   90.00
_cell.angle_beta   90.00
_cell.angle_gamma   90.00
#
_symmetry.space_group_name_H-M   'P 1'
#
loop_
_entity.id
_entity.type
_entity.pdbx_description
1 polymer ?
#
loop_
_entity_poly.entity_id
_entity_poly.type
_entity_poly.pdbx_seq_one_letter_code
_entity_poly.pdbx_strand_id
1 'polypeptide(L)'
;MKSDEILMIGDSLIEYGDWDDLLGTEVINRGMGGDTTEGVLMRVGRSLKREPGKIFLMVGVNDIISGESTGFIARNYEAILEKIRALSPESAVFVHKALPCSPEKLFFCF
;
A
#
# COMPACT_ATOMS: atom_id res chain seq x y z
N MET A 1 -0.32 -9.48 22.94
CA MET A 1 -0.31 -10.59 21.98
C MET A 1 -0.36 -9.95 20.59
N LYS A 2 0.55 -10.29 19.67
CA LYS A 2 0.52 -9.71 18.33
C LYS A 2 -0.76 -10.17 17.63
N SER A 3 -1.55 -9.25 17.07
CA SER A 3 -2.71 -9.61 16.26
C SER A 3 -2.23 -10.45 15.06
N ASP A 4 -2.96 -11.47 14.65
CA ASP A 4 -2.65 -12.20 13.41
C ASP A 4 -3.25 -11.52 12.16
N GLU A 5 -4.00 -10.43 12.35
CA GLU A 5 -4.64 -9.68 11.27
C GLU A 5 -3.60 -9.16 10.26
N ILE A 6 -3.91 -9.40 8.98
CA ILE A 6 -3.14 -8.92 7.85
C ILE A 6 -3.86 -7.71 7.25
N LEU A 7 -3.13 -6.60 7.11
CA LEU A 7 -3.59 -5.40 6.42
C LEU A 7 -2.80 -5.23 5.13
N MET A 8 -3.48 -5.12 4.00
CA MET A 8 -2.86 -4.74 2.73
C MET A 8 -3.31 -3.33 2.33
N ILE A 9 -2.37 -2.43 2.08
CA ILE A 9 -2.61 -1.03 1.72
C ILE A 9 -1.95 -0.74 0.38
N GLY A 10 -2.70 -0.14 -0.54
CA GLY A 10 -2.16 0.20 -1.84
C GLY A 10 -3.16 0.82 -2.80
N ASP A 11 -2.83 0.71 -4.07
CA ASP A 11 -3.65 1.16 -5.19
C ASP A 11 -4.60 0.05 -5.71
N SER A 12 -5.00 0.13 -7.00
CA SER A 12 -5.86 -0.86 -7.67
C SER A 12 -5.28 -2.28 -7.65
N LEU A 13 -3.96 -2.44 -7.63
CA LEU A 13 -3.31 -3.75 -7.56
C LEU A 13 -3.60 -4.45 -6.23
N ILE A 14 -3.83 -3.68 -5.17
CA ILE A 14 -4.32 -4.20 -3.89
C ILE A 14 -5.85 -4.28 -3.89
N GLU A 15 -6.56 -3.30 -4.43
CA GLU A 15 -8.03 -3.27 -4.38
C GLU A 15 -8.66 -4.50 -5.03
N TYR A 16 -8.20 -4.87 -6.22
CA TYR A 16 -8.80 -5.94 -7.02
C TYR A 16 -8.26 -7.34 -6.73
N GLY A 17 -7.33 -7.48 -5.78
CA GLY A 17 -6.81 -8.78 -5.39
C GLY A 17 -7.79 -9.55 -4.50
N ASP A 18 -8.01 -10.82 -4.83
CA ASP A 18 -8.71 -11.77 -3.96
C ASP A 18 -7.72 -12.35 -2.92
N TRP A 19 -7.34 -11.49 -1.97
CA TRP A 19 -6.28 -11.80 -1.01
C TRP A 19 -6.68 -12.87 -0.01
N ASP A 20 -7.96 -12.97 0.32
CA ASP A 20 -8.47 -13.96 1.26
C ASP A 20 -8.32 -15.37 0.68
N ASP A 21 -8.70 -15.57 -0.58
CA ASP A 21 -8.52 -16.82 -1.30
C ASP A 21 -7.03 -17.13 -1.52
N LEU A 22 -6.27 -16.13 -1.98
CA LEU A 22 -4.84 -16.30 -2.28
C LEU A 22 -4.01 -16.69 -1.04
N LEU A 23 -4.31 -16.11 0.12
CA LEU A 23 -3.55 -16.34 1.35
C LEU A 23 -4.20 -17.37 2.28
N GLY A 24 -5.43 -17.81 2.01
CA GLY A 24 -6.18 -18.75 2.83
C GLY A 24 -6.51 -18.22 4.23
N THR A 25 -6.59 -16.89 4.39
CA THR A 25 -6.88 -16.20 5.67
C THR A 25 -7.52 -14.85 5.40
N GLU A 26 -8.32 -14.34 6.33
CA GLU A 26 -8.93 -13.00 6.21
C GLU A 26 -7.85 -11.91 6.13
N VAL A 27 -7.97 -11.06 5.10
CA VAL A 27 -7.12 -9.91 4.83
C VAL A 27 -7.98 -8.65 4.83
N ILE A 28 -7.55 -7.68 5.63
CA ILE A 28 -8.14 -6.34 5.59
C ILE A 28 -7.59 -5.64 4.34
N ASN A 29 -8.39 -5.63 3.28
CA ASN A 29 -8.05 -4.92 2.04
C ASN A 29 -8.30 -3.40 2.17
N ARG A 30 -7.24 -2.61 2.02
CA ARG A 30 -7.26 -1.14 1.95
C ARG A 30 -6.64 -0.63 0.65
N GLY A 31 -6.85 -1.35 -0.44
CA GLY A 31 -6.60 -0.87 -1.80
C GLY A 31 -7.60 0.22 -2.21
N MET A 32 -7.15 1.15 -3.04
CA MET A 32 -8.02 2.16 -3.66
C MET A 32 -7.51 2.46 -5.07
N GLY A 33 -8.35 2.28 -6.08
CA GLY A 33 -7.96 2.45 -7.47
C GLY A 33 -7.46 3.86 -7.77
N GLY A 34 -6.36 3.93 -8.51
CA GLY A 34 -5.70 5.21 -8.85
C GLY A 34 -4.94 5.88 -7.71
N ASP A 35 -4.89 5.29 -6.52
CA ASP A 35 -4.24 5.91 -5.36
C ASP A 35 -2.72 6.08 -5.57
N THR A 36 -2.18 7.16 -5.03
CA THR A 36 -0.76 7.52 -5.13
C THR A 36 -0.08 7.41 -3.77
N THR A 37 1.24 7.57 -3.74
CA THR A 37 1.97 7.61 -2.46
C THR A 37 1.48 8.74 -1.55
N GLU A 38 1.10 9.89 -2.10
CA GLU A 38 0.50 10.99 -1.35
C GLU A 38 -0.90 10.64 -0.82
N GLY A 39 -1.74 10.03 -1.66
CA GLY A 39 -3.08 9.60 -1.27
C GLY A 39 -3.07 8.57 -0.13
N VAL A 40 -2.17 7.58 -0.21
CA VAL A 40 -1.92 6.63 0.88
C VAL A 40 -1.46 7.35 2.15
N LEU A 41 -0.51 8.29 2.06
CA LEU A 41 -0.02 9.06 3.22
C LEU A 41 -1.15 9.79 3.96
N MET A 42 -2.09 10.38 3.22
CA MET A 42 -3.24 11.06 3.80
C MET A 42 -4.16 10.12 4.57
N ARG A 43 -4.40 8.91 4.06
CA ARG A 43 -5.38 7.98 4.64
C ARG A 43 -4.81 6.86 5.51
N VAL A 44 -3.50 6.63 5.52
CA VAL A 44 -2.87 5.49 6.23
C VAL A 44 -3.29 5.42 7.69
N GLY A 45 -3.36 6.56 8.38
CA GLY A 45 -3.77 6.60 9.79
C GLY A 45 -5.19 6.09 10.04
N ARG A 46 -6.13 6.28 9.10
CA ARG A 46 -7.50 5.74 9.21
C ARG A 46 -7.54 4.23 8.97
N SER A 47 -6.57 3.70 8.23
CA SER A 47 -6.47 2.27 7.88
C SER A 47 -5.93 1.42 9.03
N LEU A 48 -5.23 2.04 9.99
CA LEU A 48 -4.56 1.36 11.11
C LEU A 48 -5.43 1.18 12.37
N LYS A 49 -6.73 1.55 12.33
CA LYS A 49 -7.61 1.53 13.51
C LYS A 49 -7.77 0.17 14.21
N ARG A 50 -7.44 -0.93 13.54
CA ARG A 50 -7.55 -2.30 14.10
C ARG A 50 -6.23 -2.85 14.66
N GLU A 51 -5.13 -2.07 14.61
CA GLU A 51 -3.80 -2.49 15.07
C GLU A 51 -3.36 -3.87 14.49
N PRO A 52 -3.25 -3.98 13.15
CA PRO A 52 -2.93 -5.24 12.50
C PRO A 52 -1.53 -5.75 12.89
N GLY A 53 -1.31 -7.06 12.94
CA GLY A 53 0.02 -7.58 13.22
C GLY A 53 0.99 -7.46 12.05
N LYS A 54 0.47 -7.51 10.82
CA LYS A 54 1.25 -7.46 9.58
C LYS A 54 0.64 -6.44 8.62
N ILE A 55 1.46 -5.55 8.09
CA ILE A 55 1.07 -4.52 7.13
C ILE A 55 1.89 -4.71 5.86
N PHE A 56 1.22 -4.95 4.74
CA PHE A 56 1.82 -5.00 3.41
C PHE A 56 1.48 -3.71 2.66
N LEU A 57 2.50 -2.99 2.21
CA LEU A 57 2.36 -1.71 1.49
C LEU A 57 2.85 -1.89 0.05
N MET A 58 1.97 -1.61 -0.91
CA MET A 58 2.29 -1.59 -2.34
C MET A 58 1.58 -0.44 -3.04
N VAL A 59 2.32 0.62 -3.37
CA VAL A 59 1.80 1.80 -4.07
C VAL A 59 2.92 2.50 -4.85
N GLY A 60 2.58 3.31 -5.85
CA GLY A 60 3.55 4.16 -6.55
C GLY A 60 3.56 4.00 -8.06
N VAL A 61 2.86 3.00 -8.60
CA VAL A 61 2.73 2.86 -10.06
C VAL A 61 2.00 4.07 -10.65
N ASN A 62 0.99 4.59 -9.96
CA ASN A 62 0.24 5.76 -10.40
C ASN A 62 1.09 7.04 -10.35
N ASP A 63 1.93 7.22 -9.31
CA ASP A 63 2.90 8.31 -9.24
C ASP A 63 3.88 8.27 -10.42
N ILE A 64 4.38 7.07 -10.78
CA ILE A 64 5.29 6.89 -11.92
C ILE A 64 4.59 7.22 -13.24
N ILE A 65 3.35 6.75 -13.41
CA ILE A 65 2.53 7.01 -14.61
C ILE A 65 2.24 8.51 -14.75
N SER A 66 1.99 9.22 -13.64
CA SER A 66 1.77 10.66 -13.64
C SER A 66 3.05 11.49 -13.79
N GLY A 67 4.22 10.84 -13.86
CA GLY A 67 5.52 11.50 -14.07
C GLY A 67 6.15 12.08 -12.81
N GLU A 68 5.75 11.62 -11.62
CA GLU A 68 6.36 12.06 -10.37
C GLU A 68 7.81 11.59 -10.23
N SER A 69 8.61 12.41 -9.54
CA SER A 69 10.01 12.08 -9.30
C SER A 69 10.17 10.95 -8.28
N THR A 70 11.18 10.11 -8.46
CA THR A 70 11.53 9.07 -7.48
C THR A 70 11.84 9.64 -6.09
N GLY A 71 12.39 10.86 -6.03
CA GLY A 71 12.62 11.57 -4.77
C GLY A 71 11.33 11.99 -4.06
N PHE A 72 10.29 12.36 -4.80
CA PHE A 72 8.96 12.64 -4.22
C PHE A 72 8.34 11.36 -3.65
N ILE A 73 8.34 10.29 -4.45
CA ILE A 73 7.83 8.97 -4.06
C ILE A 73 8.55 8.46 -2.80
N ALA A 74 9.89 8.55 -2.76
CA ALA A 74 10.69 8.11 -1.62
C ALA A 74 10.36 8.89 -0.33
N ARG A 75 10.21 10.21 -0.41
CA ARG A 75 9.81 11.04 0.75
C ARG A 75 8.43 10.67 1.28
N ASN A 76 7.48 10.40 0.39
CA ASN A 76 6.14 9.95 0.82
C ASN A 76 6.20 8.57 1.48
N TYR A 77 7.01 7.64 0.96
CA TYR A 77 7.26 6.36 1.60
C TYR A 77 7.86 6.51 3.00
N GLU A 78 8.86 7.36 3.18
CA GLU A 78 9.44 7.67 4.49
C GLU A 78 8.36 8.17 5.47
N ALA A 79 7.56 9.16 5.05
CA ALA A 79 6.48 9.71 5.87
C ALA A 79 5.38 8.68 6.19
N ILE A 80 5.03 7.80 5.25
CA ILE A 80 4.07 6.71 5.47
C ILE A 80 4.61 5.76 6.54
N LEU A 81 5.87 5.33 6.40
CA LEU A 81 6.50 4.38 7.32
C LEU A 81 6.65 4.97 8.73
N GLU A 82 7.03 6.24 8.85
CA GLU A 82 7.06 6.95 10.13
C GLU A 82 5.67 6.99 10.79
N LYS A 83 4.63 7.30 10.02
CA LYS A 83 3.25 7.34 10.52
C LYS A 83 2.73 5.96 10.94
N ILE A 84 3.08 4.90 10.20
CA ILE A 84 2.76 3.52 10.59
C ILE A 84 3.48 3.16 11.89
N ARG A 85 4.78 3.44 12.00
CA ARG A 85 5.55 3.16 13.23
C ARG A 85 5.00 3.90 14.45
N ALA A 86 4.55 5.14 14.27
CA ALA A 86 3.97 5.93 15.35
C ALA A 86 2.59 5.42 15.80
N LEU A 87 1.75 4.98 14.86
CA LEU A 87 0.36 4.58 15.14
C LEU A 87 0.20 3.09 15.42
N SER A 88 1.13 2.25 14.96
CA SER A 88 1.10 0.80 15.11
C SER A 88 2.52 0.27 15.31
N PRO A 89 3.16 0.59 16.45
CA PRO A 89 4.58 0.30 16.71
C PRO A 89 4.89 -1.20 16.75
N GLU A 90 3.89 -2.03 17.07
CA GLU A 90 4.03 -3.48 17.13
C GLU A 90 3.90 -4.15 15.75
N SER A 91 3.28 -3.50 14.76
CA SER A 91 3.05 -4.10 13.45
C SER A 91 4.34 -4.37 12.69
N ALA A 92 4.46 -5.56 12.09
CA ALA A 92 5.51 -5.83 11.10
C ALA A 92 5.11 -5.19 9.76
N VAL A 93 5.99 -4.36 9.20
CA VAL A 93 5.73 -3.66 7.92
C VAL A 93 6.56 -4.25 6.80
N PHE A 94 5.90 -4.62 5.71
CA PHE A 94 6.49 -5.20 4.50
C PHE A 94 6.22 -4.26 3.32
N VAL A 95 7.28 -3.75 2.71
CA VAL A 95 7.19 -2.86 1.54
C VAL A 95 7.44 -3.67 0.27
N HIS A 96 6.46 -3.70 -0.61
CA HIS A 96 6.57 -4.36 -1.91
C HIS A 96 7.11 -3.38 -2.96
N LYS A 97 7.94 -3.90 -3.86
CA LYS A 97 8.36 -3.14 -5.05
C LYS A 97 7.16 -2.92 -5.97
N ALA A 98 7.18 -1.81 -6.71
CA ALA A 98 6.27 -1.63 -7.83
C ALA A 98 6.42 -2.79 -8.81
N LEU A 99 5.29 -3.33 -9.29
CA LEU A 99 5.29 -4.39 -10.27
C LEU A 99 5.80 -3.89 -11.63
N PRO A 100 6.47 -4.74 -12.42
CA PRO A 100 6.89 -4.38 -13.77
C PRO A 100 5.66 -4.09 -14.64
N CYS A 101 5.74 -3.02 -15.43
CA CYS A 101 4.71 -2.67 -16.42
C CYS A 101 5.32 -2.74 -17.83
N SER A 102 4.55 -3.28 -18.78
CA SER A 102 4.93 -3.25 -20.20
C SER A 102 4.83 -1.81 -20.72
N PRO A 103 5.90 -1.25 -21.33
CA PRO A 103 5.90 0.14 -21.81
C PRO A 103 4.76 0.44 -22.80
N GLU A 104 4.39 -0.55 -23.59
CA GLU A 104 3.31 -0.50 -24.58
C GLU A 104 1.89 -0.55 -24.02
N LYS A 105 1.72 -0.82 -22.72
CA LYS A 105 0.41 -0.90 -22.05
C LYS A 105 0.16 0.22 -21.02
N LEU A 106 1.07 1.18 -20.88
CA LEU A 106 0.93 2.30 -19.94
C LEU A 106 -0.36 3.12 -20.16
N PHE A 107 -0.89 3.17 -21.39
CA PHE A 107 -2.13 3.87 -21.73
C PHE A 107 -3.42 3.13 -21.34
N PHE A 108 -3.37 1.84 -21.00
CA PHE A 108 -4.53 1.01 -20.64
C PHE A 108 -4.68 0.81 -19.12
N CYS A 109 -3.90 1.52 -18.30
CA CYS A 109 -3.99 1.47 -16.84
C CYS A 109 -5.01 2.46 -16.24
N PHE A 110 -5.90 3.04 -17.05
CA PHE A 110 -7.01 3.90 -16.61
C PHE A 110 -8.35 3.21 -16.76
#